data_AF-A0A839JNN7-F1
#
_entry.id   AF-A0A839JNN7-F1
#
_cell.length_a   1.000
_cell.length_b   1.000
_cell.length_c   1.000
_cell.angle_alpha   90.00
_cell.angle_beta   90.00
_cell.angle_gamma   90.00
#
_symmetry.space_group_name_H-M   'P 1'
#
loop_
_entity.id
_entity.type
_entity.pdbx_description
1 polymer ?
#
loop_
_entity_poly.entity_id
_entity_poly.type
_entity_poly.pdbx_seq_one_letter_code
_entity_poly.pdbx_strand_id
1 'polypeptide(L)'
;MDPSTISLTELQEHLDKTCRENGWDKNSVTQVFLLFSEEIGELAKAIRKETGFKGEAKPENHDNLRQEFADVLNYLMELANRFDVNLAEAYFEKHEINSRREWK
;
A
#
# COMPACT_ATOMS: atom_id res chain seq x y z
N MET A 1 -17.42 -7.28 -2.85
CA MET A 1 -17.18 -5.84 -2.60
C MET A 1 -17.17 -5.13 -3.93
N ASP A 2 -17.77 -3.95 -3.98
CA ASP A 2 -17.80 -3.10 -5.18
C ASP A 2 -16.69 -2.05 -5.07
N PRO A 3 -15.70 -2.03 -5.99
CA PRO A 3 -14.60 -1.07 -5.96
C PRO A 3 -15.05 0.40 -6.01
N SER A 4 -16.27 0.69 -6.47
CA SER A 4 -16.77 2.07 -6.59
C SER A 4 -17.35 2.64 -5.30
N THR A 5 -17.64 1.80 -4.31
CA THR A 5 -18.35 2.20 -3.08
C THR A 5 -17.64 1.78 -1.80
N ILE A 6 -16.69 0.86 -1.87
CA ILE A 6 -15.94 0.41 -0.69
C ILE A 6 -15.07 1.54 -0.12
N SER A 7 -15.15 1.75 1.18
CA SER A 7 -14.25 2.64 1.90
C SER A 7 -12.87 1.98 2.13
N LEU A 8 -11.84 2.80 2.35
CA LEU A 8 -10.52 2.27 2.69
C LEU A 8 -10.55 1.47 4.01
N THR A 9 -11.37 1.88 4.98
CA THR A 9 -11.56 1.16 6.24
C THR A 9 -12.16 -0.24 6.00
N GLU A 10 -13.22 -0.35 5.20
CA GLU A 10 -13.81 -1.65 4.85
C GLU A 10 -12.84 -2.55 4.07
N LEU A 11 -12.00 -1.96 3.21
CA LEU A 11 -10.95 -2.69 2.50
C LEU A 11 -9.87 -3.20 3.46
N GLN A 12 -9.44 -2.38 4.43
CA GLN A 12 -8.50 -2.79 5.49
C GLN A 12 -9.05 -3.93 6.33
N GLU A 13 -10.32 -3.86 6.75
CA GLU A 13 -11.00 -4.90 7.52
C GLU A 13 -11.15 -6.20 6.72
N HIS A 14 -11.48 -6.08 5.43
CA HIS A 14 -11.53 -7.23 4.54
C HIS A 14 -10.18 -7.93 4.45
N LEU A 15 -9.09 -7.18 4.26
CA LEU A 15 -7.73 -7.73 4.21
C LEU A 15 -7.37 -8.45 5.51
N ASP A 16 -7.61 -7.83 6.68
CA ASP A 16 -7.32 -8.44 7.98
C ASP A 16 -8.06 -9.77 8.16
N LYS A 17 -9.34 -9.80 7.82
CA LYS A 17 -10.15 -11.03 7.84
C LYS A 17 -9.55 -12.10 6.92
N THR A 18 -9.21 -11.75 5.69
CA THR A 18 -8.60 -12.68 4.72
C THR A 18 -7.25 -13.20 5.17
N CYS A 19 -6.39 -12.36 5.77
CA CYS A 19 -5.10 -12.80 6.31
C CYS A 19 -5.28 -13.82 7.45
N ARG A 20 -6.26 -13.61 8.35
CA ARG A 20 -6.57 -14.55 9.44
C ARG A 20 -7.15 -15.86 8.93
N GLU A 21 -8.08 -15.81 7.97
CA GLU A 21 -8.71 -16.99 7.37
C GLU A 21 -7.68 -17.89 6.66
N ASN A 22 -6.69 -17.28 5.98
CA ASN A 22 -5.62 -18.01 5.30
C ASN A 22 -4.42 -18.34 6.21
N GLY A 23 -4.41 -17.86 7.46
CA GLY A 23 -3.31 -18.06 8.41
C GLY A 23 -2.01 -17.36 8.01
N TRP A 24 -2.10 -16.24 7.29
CA TRP A 24 -0.99 -15.39 6.86
C TRP A 24 -0.55 -14.39 7.94
N ASP A 25 -1.36 -14.24 8.99
CA ASP A 25 -1.09 -13.43 10.18
C ASP A 25 0.06 -13.96 11.05
N LYS A 26 0.60 -15.16 10.74
CA LYS A 26 1.67 -15.82 11.50
C LYS A 26 3.04 -15.13 11.40
N ASN A 27 3.28 -14.34 10.37
CA ASN A 27 4.52 -13.57 10.26
C ASN A 27 4.61 -12.56 11.41
N SER A 28 5.82 -12.30 11.92
CA SER A 28 6.05 -11.19 12.84
C SER A 28 5.92 -9.84 12.12
N VAL A 29 5.63 -8.77 12.88
CA VAL A 29 5.56 -7.39 12.34
C VAL A 29 6.86 -7.03 11.60
N THR A 30 8.02 -7.44 12.12
CA THR A 30 9.32 -7.20 11.47
C THR A 30 9.42 -7.91 10.11
N GLN A 31 8.92 -9.15 10.00
CA GLN A 31 8.90 -9.86 8.72
C GLN A 31 7.97 -9.18 7.71
N VAL A 32 6.79 -8.74 8.15
CA VAL A 32 5.85 -7.99 7.29
C VAL A 32 6.48 -6.68 6.82
N PHE A 33 7.20 -5.96 7.68
CA PHE A 33 7.92 -4.74 7.29
C PHE A 33 9.05 -5.00 6.28
N LEU A 34 9.74 -6.15 6.38
CA LEU A 34 10.74 -6.55 5.39
C LEU A 34 10.09 -6.81 4.02
N LEU A 35 8.99 -7.56 3.98
CA LEU A 35 8.23 -7.81 2.75
C LEU A 35 7.68 -6.50 2.15
N PHE A 36 7.12 -5.61 2.99
CA PHE A 36 6.71 -4.27 2.57
C PHE A 36 7.85 -3.48 1.88
N SER A 37 9.06 -3.56 2.44
CA SER A 37 10.24 -2.89 1.88
C SER A 37 10.67 -3.49 0.53
N GLU A 38 10.48 -4.79 0.34
CA GLU A 38 10.72 -5.49 -0.93
C GLU A 38 9.76 -5.00 -2.02
N GLU A 39 8.46 -4.91 -1.72
CA GLU A 39 7.45 -4.43 -2.68
C GLU A 39 7.64 -2.95 -3.05
N ILE A 40 8.10 -2.11 -2.11
CA ILE A 40 8.51 -0.73 -2.44
C ILE A 40 9.64 -0.73 -3.48
N GLY A 41 10.57 -1.67 -3.38
CA GLY A 41 11.68 -1.83 -4.32
C GLY A 41 11.23 -2.27 -5.72
N GLU A 42 10.32 -3.24 -5.80
CA GLU A 42 9.73 -3.68 -7.06
C GLU A 42 8.85 -2.59 -7.68
N LEU A 43 8.06 -1.85 -6.88
CA LEU A 43 7.34 -0.66 -7.34
C LEU A 43 8.29 0.40 -7.92
N ALA A 44 9.39 0.69 -7.23
CA ALA A 44 10.39 1.65 -7.72
C ALA A 44 11.01 1.21 -9.06
N LYS A 45 11.26 -0.09 -9.23
CA LYS A 45 11.77 -0.68 -10.47
C LYS A 45 10.72 -0.62 -11.59
N ALA A 46 9.44 -0.88 -11.30
CA ALA A 46 8.35 -0.74 -12.26
C ALA A 46 8.20 0.71 -12.74
N ILE A 47 8.24 1.69 -11.81
CA ILE A 47 8.20 3.13 -12.13
C ILE A 47 9.41 3.53 -12.99
N ARG A 48 10.61 3.03 -12.69
CA ARG A 48 11.81 3.30 -13.50
C ARG A 48 11.66 2.86 -14.95
N LYS A 49 11.13 1.65 -15.17
CA LYS A 49 10.84 1.14 -16.52
C LYS A 49 9.81 2.03 -17.23
N GLU A 50 8.73 2.42 -16.54
CA GLU A 50 7.67 3.22 -17.15
C GLU A 50 8.07 4.65 -17.50
N THR A 51 8.96 5.23 -16.70
CA THR A 51 9.53 6.55 -16.96
C THR A 51 10.62 6.51 -18.04
N GLY A 52 11.05 5.32 -18.48
CA GLY A 52 12.19 5.18 -19.40
C GLY A 52 13.50 5.66 -18.78
N PHE A 53 13.61 5.59 -17.45
CA PHE A 53 14.78 6.09 -16.73
C PHE A 53 16.05 5.41 -17.25
N LYS A 54 17.08 6.21 -17.58
CA LYS A 54 18.33 5.74 -18.19
C LYS A 54 18.17 4.94 -19.49
N GLY A 55 17.13 5.21 -20.26
CA GLY A 55 16.91 4.55 -21.55
C GLY A 55 16.38 3.12 -21.42
N GLU A 56 15.82 2.75 -20.26
CA GLU A 56 15.08 1.51 -20.11
C GLU A 56 13.91 1.45 -21.09
N ALA A 57 13.69 0.28 -21.67
CA ALA A 57 12.56 0.04 -22.55
C ALA A 57 11.27 0.14 -21.72
N LYS A 58 10.33 0.96 -22.18
CA LYS A 58 9.01 1.01 -21.59
C LYS A 58 8.31 -0.33 -21.79
N PRO A 59 7.63 -0.86 -20.75
CA PRO A 59 6.79 -2.04 -20.90
C PRO A 59 5.72 -1.84 -21.96
N GLU A 60 5.25 -2.93 -22.58
CA GLU A 60 4.12 -2.88 -23.51
C GLU A 60 2.80 -2.56 -22.81
N ASN A 61 2.71 -2.86 -21.50
CA ASN A 61 1.53 -2.60 -20.67
C ASN A 61 1.92 -2.24 -19.23
N HIS A 62 0.95 -1.70 -18.49
CA HIS A 62 1.14 -1.26 -17.11
C HIS A 62 0.83 -2.35 -16.05
N ASP A 63 0.69 -3.62 -16.45
CA ASP A 63 0.19 -4.66 -15.54
C ASP A 63 1.12 -4.89 -14.36
N ASN A 64 2.44 -4.90 -14.60
CA ASN A 64 3.43 -5.00 -13.53
C ASN A 64 3.29 -3.81 -12.57
N LEU A 65 3.25 -2.58 -13.09
CA LEU A 65 3.12 -1.38 -12.25
C LEU A 65 1.86 -1.42 -11.37
N ARG A 66 0.74 -1.87 -11.94
CA ARG A 66 -0.53 -1.99 -11.21
C ARG A 66 -0.47 -3.04 -10.10
N GLN A 67 0.22 -4.16 -10.34
CA GLN A 67 0.43 -5.21 -9.32
C GLN A 67 1.29 -4.67 -8.18
N GLU A 68 2.43 -4.03 -8.48
CA GLU A 68 3.31 -3.49 -7.43
C GLU A 68 2.61 -2.42 -6.55
N PHE A 69 1.73 -1.59 -7.15
CA PHE A 69 0.92 -0.65 -6.37
C PHE A 69 -0.05 -1.37 -5.41
N ALA A 70 -0.64 -2.48 -5.84
CA ALA A 70 -1.52 -3.28 -5.02
C ALA A 70 -0.75 -3.97 -3.89
N ASP A 71 0.44 -4.50 -4.16
CA ASP A 71 1.28 -5.18 -3.16
C ASP A 71 1.78 -4.20 -2.08
N VAL A 72 2.24 -3.01 -2.48
CA VAL A 72 2.58 -1.93 -1.53
C VAL A 72 1.39 -1.52 -0.68
N LEU A 73 0.20 -1.39 -1.28
CA LEU A 73 -1.03 -1.08 -0.54
C LEU A 73 -1.40 -2.18 0.46
N ASN A 74 -1.33 -3.45 0.05
CA ASN A 74 -1.66 -4.61 0.89
C ASN A 74 -0.78 -4.65 2.14
N TYR A 75 0.54 -4.56 1.99
CA TYR A 75 1.42 -4.58 3.15
C TYR A 75 1.29 -3.35 4.04
N LEU A 76 1.02 -2.16 3.47
CA LEU A 76 0.75 -0.97 4.26
C LEU A 76 -0.52 -1.16 5.12
N MET A 77 -1.59 -1.70 4.53
CA MET A 77 -2.83 -2.01 5.24
C MET A 77 -2.61 -3.10 6.31
N GLU A 78 -1.87 -4.16 6.01
CA GLU A 78 -1.55 -5.20 7.00
C GLU A 78 -0.77 -4.62 8.19
N LEU A 79 0.26 -3.80 7.93
CA LEU A 79 1.02 -3.13 8.99
C LEU A 79 0.11 -2.23 9.82
N ALA A 80 -0.73 -1.40 9.18
CA ALA A 80 -1.66 -0.54 9.88
C ALA A 80 -2.61 -1.34 10.79
N ASN A 81 -3.16 -2.45 10.30
CA ASN A 81 -4.03 -3.34 11.07
C ASN A 81 -3.28 -3.95 12.28
N ARG A 82 -2.01 -4.33 12.13
CA ARG A 82 -1.18 -4.87 13.23
C ARG A 82 -0.84 -3.84 14.32
N PHE A 83 -0.98 -2.56 14.02
CA PHE A 83 -0.79 -1.45 14.97
C PHE A 83 -2.09 -0.77 15.38
N ASP A 84 -3.25 -1.32 15.01
CA ASP A 84 -4.57 -0.75 15.30
C ASP A 84 -4.73 0.68 14.74
N VAL A 85 -4.28 0.88 13.51
CA VAL A 85 -4.34 2.17 12.79
C VAL A 85 -5.35 2.10 11.64
N ASN A 86 -6.38 2.92 11.70
CA ASN A 86 -7.27 3.18 10.57
C ASN A 86 -6.61 4.21 9.62
N LEU A 87 -6.26 3.78 8.40
CA LEU A 87 -5.55 4.63 7.44
C LEU A 87 -6.41 5.77 6.92
N ALA A 88 -7.72 5.57 6.78
CA ALA A 88 -8.64 6.62 6.32
C ALA A 88 -8.71 7.75 7.35
N GLU A 89 -8.89 7.40 8.62
CA GLU A 89 -8.89 8.36 9.74
C GLU A 89 -7.53 9.08 9.83
N ALA A 90 -6.43 8.33 9.85
CA ALA A 90 -5.07 8.89 9.91
C ALA A 90 -4.78 9.87 8.76
N TYR A 91 -5.29 9.59 7.56
CA TYR A 91 -5.18 10.50 6.43
C TYR A 91 -5.91 11.82 6.68
N PHE A 92 -7.18 11.79 7.11
CA PHE A 92 -7.96 13.01 7.33
C PHE A 92 -7.43 13.85 8.50
N GLU A 93 -7.05 13.21 9.61
CA GLU A 93 -6.39 13.89 10.73
C GLU A 93 -5.12 14.61 10.29
N LYS A 94 -4.27 13.94 9.49
CA LYS A 94 -3.05 14.53 8.97
C LYS A 94 -3.33 15.66 7.98
N HIS A 95 -4.33 15.49 7.13
CA HIS A 95 -4.74 16.49 6.15
C HIS A 95 -5.20 17.78 6.84
N GLU A 96 -6.00 17.66 7.89
CA GLU A 96 -6.44 18.78 8.72
C GLU A 96 -5.29 19.52 9.42
N ILE A 97 -4.28 18.80 9.88
CA ILE A 97 -3.07 19.42 10.44
C ILE A 97 -2.33 20.19 9.35
N ASN A 98 -2.18 19.60 8.16
CA ASN A 98 -1.44 20.18 7.04
C ASN A 98 -2.15 21.40 6.42
N SER A 99 -3.48 21.44 6.41
CA SER A 99 -4.25 22.58 5.90
C SER A 99 -4.11 23.84 6.75
N ARG A 100 -3.74 23.66 8.03
CA ARG A 100 -3.48 24.74 8.99
C ARG A 100 -2.01 25.16 9.05
N ARG A 101 -1.12 24.54 8.25
CA ARG A 101 0.30 24.90 8.20
C ARG A 101 0.55 26.01 7.17
N GLU A 102 1.23 27.06 7.61
CA GLU A 102 1.92 27.97 6.69
C GLU A 102 3.24 27.32 6.27
N TRP A 103 3.34 27.00 4.98
CA TRP A 103 4.58 26.50 4.39
C TRP A 103 5.46 27.70 4.05
N LYS A 104 6.63 27.80 4.69
CA LYS A 104 7.66 28.80 4.39
C LYS A 104 8.73 28.21 3.48
#